data_AF-A0A7Y2R702-F1
#
_entry.id   AF-A0A7Y2R702-F1
#
_cell.length_a   1.000
_cell.length_b   1.000
_cell.length_c   1.000
_cell.angle_alpha   90.00
_cell.angle_beta   90.00
_cell.angle_gamma   90.00
#
_symmetry.space_group_name_H-M   'P 1'
#
loop_
_entity.id
_entity.type
_entity.pdbx_description
1 polymer ?
#
loop_
_entity_poly.entity_id
_entity_poly.type
_entity_poly.pdbx_seq_one_letter_code
_entity_poly.pdbx_strand_id
1 'polypeptide(L)'
;MMMARNAKQELVNFVVRRALDPVMKAKPDGRPEAEKRTLEHVQDATRSEIERYRGYGSAQEVVVNFRRDLSSPAAEKVHADLKALHLPTINDIEDEFDAKVEDLGVQVSS
;
A
#
# COMPACT_ATOMS: atom_id res chain seq x y z
N MET A 1 -2.33 -20.98 16.01
CA MET A 1 -2.91 -20.46 14.74
C MET A 1 -3.67 -19.12 14.86
N MET A 2 -3.89 -18.56 16.06
CA MET A 2 -4.54 -17.24 16.22
C MET A 2 -3.58 -16.06 15.95
N MET A 3 -2.31 -16.19 16.34
CA MET A 3 -1.30 -15.14 16.17
C MET A 3 -0.99 -14.81 14.70
N ALA A 4 -0.90 -15.82 13.83
CA ALA A 4 -0.57 -15.61 12.41
C ALA A 4 -1.68 -14.88 11.62
N ARG A 5 -2.97 -15.16 11.92
CA ARG A 5 -4.10 -14.42 11.33
C ARG A 5 -4.13 -12.97 11.82
N ASN A 6 -3.76 -12.75 13.08
CA ASN A 6 -3.63 -11.40 13.63
C ASN A 6 -2.52 -10.61 12.92
N ALA A 7 -1.33 -11.19 12.77
CA ALA A 7 -0.20 -10.55 12.09
C ALA A 7 -0.52 -10.16 10.63
N LYS A 8 -1.17 -11.03 9.86
CA LYS A 8 -1.63 -10.69 8.50
C LYS A 8 -2.52 -9.45 8.52
N GLN A 9 -3.56 -9.46 9.37
CA GLN A 9 -4.52 -8.38 9.41
C GLN A 9 -3.89 -7.06 9.86
N GLU A 10 -2.97 -7.11 10.83
CA GLU A 10 -2.20 -5.95 11.31
C GLU A 10 -1.35 -5.35 10.19
N LEU A 11 -0.60 -6.17 9.44
CA LEU A 11 0.24 -5.69 8.33
C LEU A 11 -0.62 -5.11 7.19
N VAL A 12 -1.71 -5.78 6.80
CA VAL A 12 -2.62 -5.26 5.77
C VAL A 12 -3.25 -3.93 6.23
N ASN A 13 -3.72 -3.86 7.48
CA ASN A 13 -4.28 -2.63 8.03
C ASN A 13 -3.25 -1.50 8.07
N PHE A 14 -2.00 -1.82 8.36
CA PHE A 14 -0.91 -0.85 8.38
C PHE A 14 -0.72 -0.23 6.99
N VAL A 15 -0.51 -1.06 5.96
CA VAL A 15 -0.34 -0.59 4.56
C VAL A 15 -1.54 0.23 4.12
N VAL A 16 -2.75 -0.30 4.33
CA VAL A 16 -3.99 0.38 3.95
C VAL A 16 -4.09 1.75 4.62
N ARG A 17 -3.90 1.84 5.94
CA ARG A 17 -4.07 3.11 6.66
C ARG A 17 -3.01 4.15 6.32
N ARG A 18 -1.76 3.73 6.11
CA ARG A 18 -0.63 4.66 5.94
C ARG A 18 -0.42 5.10 4.49
N ALA A 19 -0.63 4.22 3.51
CA ALA A 19 -0.39 4.54 2.10
C ALA A 19 -1.68 4.64 1.28
N LEU A 20 -2.64 3.72 1.45
CA LEU A 20 -3.74 3.58 0.48
C LEU A 20 -4.99 4.42 0.84
N ASP A 21 -5.36 4.47 2.12
CA ASP A 21 -6.48 5.28 2.64
C ASP A 21 -6.33 6.78 2.32
N PRO A 22 -5.15 7.41 2.46
CA PRO A 22 -4.96 8.80 2.08
C PRO A 22 -5.30 9.06 0.60
N VAL A 23 -4.94 8.14 -0.30
CA VAL A 23 -5.26 8.22 -1.72
C VAL A 23 -6.78 8.13 -1.94
N MET A 24 -7.42 7.15 -1.29
CA MET A 24 -8.87 6.97 -1.37
C MET A 24 -9.68 8.14 -0.79
N LYS A 25 -9.11 8.89 0.16
CA LYS A 25 -9.75 10.04 0.82
C LYS A 25 -9.46 11.37 0.12
N ALA A 26 -8.50 11.41 -0.80
CA ALA A 26 -8.15 12.61 -1.53
C ALA A 26 -9.34 13.08 -2.39
N LYS A 27 -9.63 14.38 -2.32
CA LYS A 27 -10.78 14.98 -3.01
C LYS A 27 -10.37 15.63 -4.33
N PRO A 28 -11.24 15.58 -5.37
CA PRO A 28 -11.03 16.26 -6.64
C PRO A 28 -11.33 17.76 -6.59
N ASP A 29 -12.02 18.24 -5.54
CA ASP A 29 -12.48 19.62 -5.42
C ASP A 29 -11.32 20.62 -5.43
N GLY A 30 -11.44 21.67 -6.24
CA GLY A 30 -10.42 22.72 -6.37
C GLY A 30 -9.20 22.34 -7.22
N ARG A 31 -9.10 21.09 -7.70
CA ARG A 31 -8.01 20.66 -8.59
C ARG A 31 -8.28 21.00 -10.07
N PRO A 32 -7.24 21.20 -10.90
CA PRO A 32 -7.38 21.24 -12.36
C PRO A 32 -7.95 19.94 -12.92
N GLU A 33 -8.64 20.01 -14.06
CA GLU A 33 -9.26 18.82 -14.71
C GLU A 33 -8.25 17.71 -15.04
N ALA A 34 -6.99 18.06 -15.34
CA ALA A 34 -5.94 17.07 -15.57
C ALA A 34 -5.62 16.28 -14.28
N GLU A 35 -5.45 16.98 -13.15
CA GLU A 35 -5.21 16.34 -11.86
C GLU A 35 -6.41 15.51 -11.38
N LYS A 36 -7.65 15.93 -11.67
CA LYS A 36 -8.84 15.15 -11.34
C LYS A 36 -8.83 13.78 -12.03
N ARG A 37 -8.47 13.75 -13.32
CA ARG A 37 -8.33 12.49 -14.08
C ARG A 37 -7.19 11.63 -13.55
N THR A 38 -6.05 12.24 -13.20
CA THR A 38 -4.95 11.51 -12.57
C THR A 38 -5.37 10.95 -11.21
N LEU A 39 -6.10 11.72 -10.41
CA LEU A 39 -6.61 11.30 -9.11
C LEU A 39 -7.56 10.10 -9.24
N GLU A 40 -8.51 10.16 -10.17
CA GLU A 40 -9.41 9.04 -10.46
C GLU A 40 -8.63 7.78 -10.87
N HIS A 41 -7.64 7.93 -11.75
CA HIS A 41 -6.77 6.82 -12.17
C HIS A 41 -6.04 6.16 -11.00
N VAL A 42 -5.41 6.95 -10.13
CA VAL A 42 -4.67 6.38 -8.97
C VAL A 42 -5.62 5.82 -7.92
N GLN A 43 -6.83 6.35 -7.76
CA GLN A 43 -7.84 5.81 -6.84
C GLN A 43 -8.36 4.44 -7.31
N ASP A 44 -8.55 4.25 -8.61
CA ASP A 44 -8.94 2.95 -9.16
C ASP A 44 -7.82 1.91 -9.00
N ALA A 45 -6.58 2.28 -9.31
CA ALA A 45 -5.42 1.41 -9.06
C ALA A 45 -5.28 1.05 -7.57
N THR A 46 -5.43 2.03 -6.70
CA THR A 46 -5.39 1.86 -5.23
C THR A 46 -6.48 0.91 -4.74
N ARG A 47 -7.69 0.96 -5.31
CA ARG A 47 -8.78 0.03 -4.95
C ARG A 47 -8.40 -1.41 -5.25
N SER A 48 -7.87 -1.68 -6.44
CA SER A 48 -7.38 -3.02 -6.81
C SER A 48 -6.24 -3.48 -5.90
N GLU A 49 -5.36 -2.57 -5.49
CA GLU A 49 -4.27 -2.87 -4.57
C GLU A 49 -4.77 -3.23 -3.16
N ILE A 50 -5.76 -2.51 -2.62
CA ILE A 50 -6.40 -2.85 -1.34
C ILE A 50 -7.01 -4.26 -1.39
N GLU A 51 -7.70 -4.60 -2.47
CA GLU A 51 -8.30 -5.93 -2.66
C GLU A 51 -7.22 -7.01 -2.71
N ARG A 52 -6.12 -6.76 -3.43
CA ARG A 52 -4.97 -7.67 -3.52
C ARG A 52 -4.34 -7.94 -2.15
N TYR A 53 -4.04 -6.89 -1.37
CA TYR A 53 -3.48 -7.05 -0.01
C TYR A 53 -4.40 -7.84 0.92
N ARG A 54 -5.71 -7.57 0.86
CA ARG A 54 -6.72 -8.31 1.65
C ARG A 54 -6.81 -9.78 1.25
N GLY A 55 -6.58 -10.07 -0.04
CA GLY A 55 -6.62 -11.41 -0.62
C GLY A 55 -5.48 -12.35 -0.22
N TYR A 56 -4.34 -11.84 0.25
CA TYR A 56 -3.20 -12.69 0.62
C TYR A 56 -3.52 -13.71 1.71
N GLY A 57 -2.96 -14.91 1.61
CA GLY A 57 -3.22 -16.04 2.49
C GLY A 57 -2.51 -15.97 3.84
N SER A 58 -1.41 -15.21 3.95
CA SER A 58 -0.58 -15.16 5.16
C SER A 58 0.14 -13.83 5.37
N ALA A 59 0.65 -13.60 6.59
CA ALA A 59 1.48 -12.44 6.90
C ALA A 59 2.78 -12.42 6.08
N GLN A 60 3.39 -13.60 5.88
CA GLN A 60 4.61 -13.75 5.12
C GLN A 60 4.41 -13.38 3.65
N GLU A 61 3.26 -13.75 3.07
CA GLU A 61 2.88 -13.35 1.72
C GLU A 61 2.67 -11.84 1.59
N VAL A 62 2.11 -11.18 2.62
CA VAL A 62 2.00 -9.71 2.65
C VAL A 62 3.40 -9.08 2.60
N VAL A 63 4.35 -9.55 3.41
CA VAL A 63 5.73 -9.01 3.44
C VAL A 63 6.45 -9.21 2.11
N VAL A 64 6.40 -10.42 1.56
CA VAL A 64 7.04 -10.74 0.28
C VAL A 64 6.49 -9.88 -0.85
N ASN A 65 5.18 -9.73 -0.94
CA ASN A 65 4.58 -8.94 -2.00
C ASN A 65 4.79 -7.43 -1.79
N PHE A 66 4.72 -6.93 -0.55
CA PHE A 66 5.04 -5.54 -0.25
C PHE A 66 6.44 -5.18 -0.76
N ARG A 67 7.46 -5.98 -0.42
CA ARG A 67 8.84 -5.77 -0.87
C ARG A 67 8.99 -5.84 -2.38
N ARG A 68 8.25 -6.73 -3.04
CA ARG A 68 8.22 -6.82 -4.51
C ARG A 68 7.62 -5.56 -5.14
N ASP A 69 6.62 -4.98 -4.50
CA ASP A 69 5.93 -3.80 -5.03
C ASP A 69 6.79 -2.53 -4.94
N LEU A 70 7.65 -2.41 -3.92
CA LEU A 70 8.56 -1.28 -3.73
C LEU A 70 9.43 -0.98 -4.97
N SER A 71 9.82 -2.03 -5.70
CA SER A 71 10.67 -1.95 -6.89
C SER A 71 9.95 -2.40 -8.18
N SER A 72 8.62 -2.47 -8.17
CA SER A 72 7.86 -2.98 -9.32
C SER A 72 7.82 -1.94 -10.45
N PRO A 73 8.26 -2.26 -11.68
CA PRO A 73 8.14 -1.36 -12.82
C PRO A 73 6.67 -0.98 -13.12
N ALA A 74 5.73 -1.88 -12.78
CA ALA A 74 4.31 -1.60 -12.93
C ALA A 74 3.81 -0.55 -11.92
N ALA A 75 4.47 -0.42 -10.76
CA ALA A 75 4.13 0.56 -9.73
C ALA A 75 4.78 1.94 -10.00
N GLU A 76 5.87 2.00 -10.77
CA GLU A 76 6.60 3.26 -11.04
C GLU A 76 5.70 4.38 -11.56
N LYS A 77 4.83 4.08 -12.51
CA LYS A 77 3.90 5.08 -13.07
C LYS A 77 2.92 5.59 -12.03
N VAL A 78 2.29 4.68 -11.27
CA VAL A 78 1.33 5.04 -10.21
C VAL A 78 2.03 5.84 -9.11
N HIS A 79 3.25 5.46 -8.72
CA HIS A 79 4.04 6.20 -7.75
C HIS A 79 4.40 7.62 -8.22
N ALA A 80 4.74 7.78 -9.51
CA ALA A 80 4.99 9.11 -10.07
C ALA A 80 3.73 9.99 -10.02
N ASP A 81 2.57 9.43 -10.40
CA ASP A 81 1.28 10.13 -10.35
C ASP A 81 0.89 10.50 -8.91
N LEU A 82 1.08 9.59 -7.94
CA LEU A 82 0.84 9.85 -6.52
C LEU A 82 1.73 10.99 -6.00
N LYS A 83 3.02 10.98 -6.33
CA LYS A 83 3.97 12.05 -5.95
C LYS A 83 3.58 13.40 -6.55
N ALA A 84 3.16 13.42 -7.82
CA ALA A 84 2.69 14.64 -8.48
C ALA A 84 1.42 15.20 -7.82
N LEU A 85 0.58 14.34 -7.25
CA LEU A 85 -0.62 14.73 -6.49
C LEU A 85 -0.35 15.03 -5.00
N HIS A 86 0.91 14.95 -4.56
CA HIS A 86 1.34 15.05 -3.17
C HIS A 86 0.67 14.02 -2.24
N LEU A 87 0.50 12.80 -2.74
CA LEU A 87 -0.06 11.66 -2.01
C LEU A 87 1.04 10.66 -1.64
N PRO A 88 0.87 9.92 -0.52
CA PRO A 88 1.86 8.94 -0.11
C PRO A 88 1.89 7.74 -1.06
N THR A 89 3.06 7.12 -1.12
CA THR A 89 3.34 5.85 -1.80
C THR A 89 3.69 4.79 -0.77
N ILE A 90 3.71 3.51 -1.18
CA ILE A 90 4.16 2.43 -0.30
C ILE A 90 5.65 2.56 0.07
N ASN A 91 6.45 3.22 -0.77
CA ASN A 91 7.87 3.46 -0.50
C ASN A 91 8.07 4.43 0.68
N ASP A 92 7.12 5.35 0.91
CA ASP A 92 7.21 6.31 2.01
C ASP A 92 7.00 5.66 3.39
N ILE A 93 6.55 4.40 3.42
CA ILE A 93 6.23 3.66 4.65
C ILE A 93 7.11 2.41 4.83
N GLU A 94 8.14 2.22 4.02
CA GLU A 94 9.00 1.02 4.02
C GLU A 94 9.62 0.77 5.40
N ASP A 95 10.34 1.75 5.95
CA ASP A 95 11.00 1.62 7.25
C ASP A 95 10.00 1.32 8.38
N GLU A 96 8.85 1.98 8.37
CA GLU A 96 7.81 1.75 9.38
C GLU A 96 7.13 0.39 9.22
N PHE A 97 6.99 -0.09 7.99
CA PHE A 97 6.46 -1.42 7.70
C PHE A 97 7.44 -2.51 8.19
N ASP A 98 8.74 -2.37 7.91
CA ASP A 98 9.74 -3.32 8.38
C ASP A 98 9.79 -3.37 9.92
N ALA A 99 9.73 -2.21 10.61
CA ALA A 99 9.64 -2.18 12.07
C ALA A 99 8.37 -2.90 12.59
N LYS A 100 7.24 -2.76 11.89
CA LYS A 100 5.99 -3.47 12.23
C LYS A 100 6.11 -4.99 12.00
N VAL A 101 6.84 -5.42 10.96
CA VAL A 101 7.12 -6.84 10.69
C VAL A 101 7.94 -7.45 11.83
N GLU A 102 8.95 -6.73 12.31
CA GLU A 102 9.78 -7.14 13.45
C GLU A 102 8.99 -7.24 14.75
N ASP A 103 8.18 -6.23 15.08
CA ASP A 103 7.31 -6.20 16.26
C ASP A 103 6.32 -7.39 16.29
N LEU A 104 5.78 -7.75 15.14
CA LEU A 104 4.85 -8.88 15.00
C LEU A 104 5.56 -10.24 14.94
N GLY A 105 6.90 -10.27 14.92
CA GLY A 105 7.70 -11.49 14.85
C GLY A 105 7.48 -12.31 13.58
N VAL A 106 7.15 -11.67 12.46
CA VAL A 106 6.89 -12.36 11.19
C VAL A 106 8.20 -12.75 10.55
N GLN A 107 8.49 -14.05 10.55
CA GLN A 107 9.67 -14.59 9.89
C GLN A 107 9.45 -14.71 8.38
N VAL A 108 10.35 -14.11 7.61
CA VAL A 108 10.39 -14.29 6.15
C VAL A 108 11.54 -15.25 5.87
N SER A 109 11.21 -16.53 5.66
CA SER A 109 12.19 -17.50 5.18
C SER A 109 12.76 -17.00 3.84
N SER A 110 14.08 -16.86 3.77
CA SER A 110 14.83 -16.51 2.57
C SER A 110 14.80 -17.63 1.53
#